data_AF-A0A1X0S1P7-F1
#
_entry.id   AF-A0A1X0S1P7-F1
#
_cell.length_a   1.000
_cell.length_b   1.000
_cell.length_c   1.000
_cell.angle_alpha   90.00
_cell.angle_beta   90.00
_cell.angle_gamma   90.00
#
_symmetry.space_group_name_H-M   'P 1'
#
loop_
_entity.id
_entity.type
_entity.pdbx_description
1 polymer ?
#
loop_
_entity_poly.entity_id
_entity_poly.type
_entity_poly.pdbx_seq_one_letter_code
_entity_poly.pdbx_strand_id
1 'polypeptide(L)'
;MSGNLSIVERLSISGITFVNSTNDSCFLPNALENDVTNMINKFTRAVEYHTKDMLLLPTKVEHINIVSLLNTSFYNNCKESDVCQYNYRYYEAPEQLKNMENDFKIKYVAPFVNAAFDVNDKIVVYWDTPLNLYVNSNMKIQRRQTTDAKFTTIDGIEIGVVEIKPFNTPFEIVEEDRVRLAEISKKMLHKRILAAKSEKELNTFAIMIAGNNIEYFVHEYNPQESTAASRDGINAKYTFRLLKNSILPTFPKTFSHMSILLESLLHYKKMMAKSIASTYDAEKPYLYRDNYKQFEPTVTLLKLNDGYVIP
;
A
#
# COMPACT_ATOMS: atom_id res chain seq x y z
N MET A 1 21.66 -14.78 12.37
CA MET A 1 22.76 -14.01 11.72
C MET A 1 22.27 -12.82 10.89
N SER A 2 20.98 -12.44 10.87
CA SER A 2 20.42 -11.39 9.98
C SER A 2 20.20 -10.01 10.62
N GLY A 3 20.56 -9.81 11.89
CA GLY A 3 20.22 -8.58 12.64
C GLY A 3 21.03 -7.33 12.27
N ASN A 4 22.16 -7.48 11.55
CA ASN A 4 23.09 -6.38 11.26
C ASN A 4 23.14 -5.97 9.77
N LEU A 5 22.36 -6.62 8.91
CA LEU A 5 22.33 -6.30 7.48
C LEU A 5 21.31 -5.19 7.23
N SER A 6 21.70 -4.20 6.41
CA SER A 6 20.79 -3.18 5.90
C SER A 6 19.67 -3.79 5.04
N ILE A 7 18.58 -3.03 4.82
CA ILE A 7 17.50 -3.44 3.93
C ILE A 7 18.00 -3.83 2.53
N VAL A 8 18.95 -3.08 1.98
CA VAL A 8 19.52 -3.33 0.65
C VAL A 8 20.27 -4.66 0.62
N GLU A 9 21.09 -4.93 1.63
CA GLU A 9 21.81 -6.20 1.75
C GLU A 9 20.87 -7.39 1.96
N ARG A 10 19.78 -7.20 2.72
CA ARG A 10 18.79 -8.25 2.93
C ARG A 10 18.03 -8.60 1.65
N LEU A 11 17.64 -7.58 0.89
CA LEU A 11 16.93 -7.75 -0.38
C LEU A 11 17.80 -8.34 -1.48
N SER A 12 19.09 -8.00 -1.52
CA SER A 12 20.03 -8.53 -2.51
C SER A 12 20.26 -10.03 -2.39
N ILE A 13 20.15 -10.62 -1.18
CA ILE A 13 20.19 -12.08 -0.98
C ILE A 13 19.07 -12.77 -1.77
N SER A 14 17.91 -12.12 -1.88
CA SER A 14 16.77 -12.58 -2.68
C SER A 14 16.80 -12.08 -4.12
N GLY A 15 17.90 -11.50 -4.59
CA GLY A 15 18.00 -10.94 -5.94
C GLY A 15 17.05 -9.77 -6.20
N ILE A 16 16.64 -9.04 -5.15
CA ILE A 16 15.82 -7.84 -5.25
C ILE A 16 16.73 -6.63 -5.13
N THR A 17 16.74 -5.77 -6.15
CA THR A 17 17.39 -4.46 -6.08
C THR A 17 16.41 -3.42 -5.55
N PHE A 18 16.75 -2.80 -4.42
CA PHE A 18 15.97 -1.68 -3.88
C PHE A 18 16.30 -0.38 -4.58
N VAL A 19 15.28 0.39 -4.94
CA VAL A 19 15.45 1.68 -5.63
C VAL A 19 14.60 2.74 -4.97
N ASN A 20 15.22 3.85 -4.56
CA ASN A 20 14.50 4.98 -4.03
C ASN A 20 14.27 6.04 -5.12
N SER A 21 13.04 6.11 -5.63
CA SER A 21 12.64 7.01 -6.72
C SER A 21 11.71 8.13 -6.25
N THR A 22 11.69 8.47 -4.96
CA THR A 22 10.81 9.53 -4.45
C THR A 22 11.08 10.91 -5.04
N ASN A 23 12.29 11.10 -5.57
CA ASN A 23 12.73 12.34 -6.20
C ASN A 23 12.65 12.28 -7.74
N ASP A 24 12.31 11.12 -8.29
CA ASP A 24 12.19 10.93 -9.73
C ASP A 24 10.78 11.37 -10.16
N SER A 25 10.65 11.90 -11.37
CA SER A 25 9.36 12.28 -11.97
C SER A 25 8.49 11.08 -12.37
N CYS A 26 8.80 9.88 -11.89
CA CYS A 26 8.10 8.63 -12.18
C CYS A 26 6.71 8.56 -11.54
N PHE A 27 6.46 9.33 -10.47
CA PHE A 27 5.18 9.38 -9.77
C PHE A 27 4.61 10.80 -9.77
N LEU A 28 3.80 11.11 -10.78
CA LEU A 28 3.17 12.42 -10.97
C LEU A 28 1.65 12.31 -10.78
N PRO A 29 1.15 12.55 -9.55
CA PRO A 29 -0.28 12.51 -9.30
C PRO A 29 -1.04 13.55 -10.12
N ASN A 30 -2.24 13.20 -10.57
CA ASN A 30 -3.12 14.16 -11.23
C ASN A 30 -3.86 14.97 -10.15
N ALA A 31 -4.12 16.24 -10.45
CA ALA A 31 -4.97 17.08 -9.61
C ALA A 31 -6.36 16.47 -9.41
N LEU A 32 -6.94 16.68 -8.23
CA LEU A 32 -8.32 16.29 -7.93
C LEU A 32 -9.32 17.10 -8.76
N GLU A 33 -10.50 16.52 -8.96
CA GLU A 33 -11.63 17.27 -9.51
C GLU A 33 -11.98 18.45 -8.61
N ASN A 34 -12.39 19.57 -9.21
CA ASN A 34 -12.77 20.79 -8.48
C ASN A 34 -13.81 20.52 -7.38
N ASP A 35 -14.77 19.63 -7.64
CA ASP A 35 -15.79 19.25 -6.65
C ASP A 35 -15.15 18.60 -5.40
N VAL A 36 -14.21 17.68 -5.61
CA VAL A 36 -13.45 17.02 -4.53
C VAL A 36 -12.60 18.03 -3.78
N THR A 37 -11.87 18.88 -4.49
CA THR A 37 -11.08 19.97 -3.89
C THR A 37 -11.95 20.88 -3.02
N ASN A 38 -13.15 21.24 -3.49
CA ASN A 38 -14.09 22.06 -2.73
C ASN A 38 -14.60 21.35 -1.48
N MET A 39 -14.86 20.03 -1.53
CA MET A 39 -15.23 19.25 -0.35
C MET A 39 -14.11 19.20 0.69
N ILE A 40 -12.87 18.99 0.26
CA ILE A 40 -11.70 19.02 1.15
C ILE A 40 -11.55 20.41 1.78
N ASN A 41 -11.70 21.49 1.00
CA ASN A 41 -11.63 22.85 1.53
C ASN A 41 -12.70 23.14 2.58
N LYS A 42 -13.93 22.66 2.39
CA LYS A 42 -15.00 22.76 3.40
C LYS A 42 -14.63 22.00 4.67
N PHE A 43 -14.13 20.77 4.52
CA PHE A 43 -13.64 19.97 5.64
C PHE A 43 -12.52 20.66 6.42
N THR A 44 -11.48 21.14 5.74
CA THR A 44 -10.34 21.82 6.37
C THR A 44 -10.81 23.05 7.15
N ARG A 45 -11.67 23.89 6.56
CA ARG A 45 -12.25 25.04 7.26
C ARG A 45 -13.08 24.62 8.47
N ALA A 46 -13.88 23.57 8.36
CA ALA A 46 -14.70 23.10 9.49
C ALA A 46 -13.81 22.69 10.68
N VAL A 47 -12.68 22.04 10.42
CA VAL A 47 -11.70 21.67 11.45
C VAL A 47 -10.96 22.89 12.00
N GLU A 48 -10.49 23.81 11.14
CA GLU A 48 -9.78 25.03 11.53
C GLU A 48 -10.63 25.96 12.40
N TYR A 49 -11.92 26.08 12.10
CA TYR A 49 -12.85 26.92 12.85
C TYR A 49 -13.56 26.18 13.99
N HIS A 50 -13.16 24.94 14.30
CA HIS A 50 -13.73 24.13 15.39
C HIS A 50 -15.25 24.03 15.33
N THR A 51 -15.78 23.79 14.14
CA THR A 51 -17.23 23.63 13.94
C THR A 51 -17.71 22.40 14.72
N LYS A 52 -18.88 22.48 15.34
CA LYS A 52 -19.44 21.38 16.16
C LYS A 52 -19.96 20.23 15.32
N ASP A 53 -20.39 20.52 14.11
CA ASP A 53 -20.96 19.57 13.17
C ASP A 53 -20.49 19.84 11.74
N MET A 54 -20.34 18.78 10.96
CA MET A 54 -20.09 18.87 9.54
C MET A 54 -20.74 17.69 8.85
N LEU A 55 -21.58 17.97 7.87
CA LEU A 55 -22.13 16.95 6.99
C LEU A 55 -21.84 17.33 5.55
N LEU A 56 -20.91 16.61 4.94
CA LEU A 56 -20.73 16.65 3.50
C LEU A 56 -21.71 15.67 2.86
N LEU A 57 -22.31 16.10 1.75
CA LEU A 57 -23.16 15.29 0.89
C LEU A 57 -22.48 15.16 -0.48
N PRO A 58 -22.49 13.96 -1.09
CA PRO A 58 -21.91 13.76 -2.40
C PRO A 58 -22.77 14.45 -3.46
N THR A 59 -22.13 15.20 -4.35
CA THR A 59 -22.79 15.77 -5.53
C THR A 59 -22.85 14.79 -6.70
N LYS A 60 -21.98 13.77 -6.70
CA LYS A 60 -21.95 12.67 -7.67
C LYS A 60 -21.73 11.33 -6.96
N VAL A 61 -22.19 10.25 -7.59
CA VAL A 61 -22.06 8.89 -7.06
C VAL A 61 -20.58 8.51 -6.87
N GLU A 62 -19.70 8.94 -7.78
CA GLU A 62 -18.26 8.65 -7.72
C GLU A 62 -17.57 9.28 -6.50
N HIS A 63 -18.21 10.27 -5.85
CA HIS A 63 -17.65 10.97 -4.70
C HIS A 63 -18.14 10.42 -3.35
N ILE A 64 -19.03 9.43 -3.33
CA ILE A 64 -19.62 8.87 -2.09
C ILE A 64 -18.53 8.43 -1.11
N ASN A 65 -17.53 7.69 -1.58
CA ASN A 65 -16.49 7.15 -0.71
C ASN A 65 -15.56 8.26 -0.16
N ILE A 66 -15.31 9.31 -0.94
CA ILE A 66 -14.54 10.49 -0.48
C ILE A 66 -15.33 11.26 0.58
N VAL A 67 -16.63 11.45 0.38
CA VAL A 67 -17.49 12.09 1.38
C VAL A 67 -17.54 11.28 2.67
N SER A 68 -17.69 9.96 2.56
CA SER A 68 -17.65 9.04 3.69
C SER A 68 -16.33 9.14 4.46
N LEU A 69 -15.20 9.21 3.75
CA LEU A 69 -13.88 9.44 4.33
C LEU A 69 -13.82 10.78 5.09
N LEU A 70 -14.24 11.88 4.49
CA LEU A 70 -14.12 13.22 5.09
C LEU A 70 -15.02 13.34 6.33
N ASN A 71 -16.25 12.86 6.25
CA ASN A 71 -17.16 12.81 7.40
C ASN A 71 -16.58 11.93 8.52
N THR A 72 -16.13 10.71 8.20
CA THR A 72 -15.53 9.79 9.17
C THR A 72 -14.29 10.39 9.84
N SER A 73 -13.41 11.03 9.06
CA SER A 73 -12.22 11.72 9.57
C SER A 73 -12.58 12.86 10.53
N PHE A 74 -13.63 13.61 10.22
CA PHE A 74 -14.15 14.66 11.08
C PHE A 74 -14.68 14.08 12.39
N TYR A 75 -15.61 13.13 12.34
CA TYR A 75 -16.23 12.56 13.55
C TYR A 75 -15.25 11.77 14.44
N ASN A 76 -14.25 11.11 13.85
CA ASN A 76 -13.20 10.44 14.62
C ASN A 76 -12.33 11.40 15.44
N ASN A 77 -12.26 12.68 15.05
CA ASN A 77 -11.38 13.67 15.67
C ASN A 77 -12.13 14.82 16.38
N CYS A 78 -13.42 15.00 16.12
CA CYS A 78 -14.25 16.10 16.64
C CYS A 78 -15.38 15.57 17.54
N LYS A 79 -15.07 14.81 18.60
CA LYS A 79 -16.10 14.31 19.54
C LYS A 79 -16.79 15.47 20.27
N GLU A 80 -18.12 15.39 20.37
CA GLU A 80 -19.05 16.42 20.88
C GLU A 80 -18.78 16.95 22.30
N SER A 81 -17.90 16.35 23.11
CA SER A 81 -17.60 16.80 24.48
C SER A 81 -16.28 17.59 24.63
N ASP A 82 -15.35 17.51 23.67
CA ASP A 82 -13.97 18.00 23.87
C ASP A 82 -13.63 19.26 23.07
N VAL A 83 -14.55 19.73 22.22
CA VAL A 83 -14.34 20.88 21.32
C VAL A 83 -14.34 22.23 22.07
N CYS A 84 -14.64 22.28 23.37
CA CYS A 84 -14.71 23.54 24.10
C CYS A 84 -13.49 23.94 24.94
N GLN A 85 -12.45 23.11 25.15
CA GLN A 85 -11.34 23.56 26.03
C GLN A 85 -9.89 23.15 25.70
N TYR A 86 -9.60 22.34 24.69
CA TYR A 86 -8.21 21.92 24.47
C TYR A 86 -7.59 22.44 23.19
N ASN A 87 -6.56 23.26 23.37
CA ASN A 87 -5.56 23.66 22.38
C ASN A 87 -5.21 22.48 21.45
N TYR A 88 -5.70 22.52 20.21
CA TYR A 88 -5.37 21.60 19.11
C TYR A 88 -3.86 21.49 18.81
N ARG A 89 -3.02 22.30 19.46
CA ARG A 89 -1.54 22.24 19.39
C ARG A 89 -0.94 20.94 19.95
N TYR A 90 -1.69 20.13 20.71
CA TYR A 90 -1.13 18.97 21.44
C TYR A 90 -1.83 17.62 21.22
N TYR A 91 -2.68 17.46 20.21
CA TYR A 91 -3.21 16.12 19.88
C TYR A 91 -2.11 15.26 19.24
N GLU A 92 -1.30 14.66 20.11
CA GLU A 92 -0.59 13.41 19.84
C GLU A 92 -1.63 12.28 19.73
N ALA A 93 -1.31 11.22 18.98
CA ALA A 93 -2.17 10.06 18.90
C ALA A 93 -2.50 9.56 20.32
N PRO A 94 -3.78 9.38 20.70
CA PRO A 94 -4.16 8.82 21.99
C PRO A 94 -3.29 7.61 22.34
N GLU A 95 -2.78 7.52 23.58
CA GLU A 95 -1.90 6.41 23.99
C GLU A 95 -2.49 5.02 23.69
N GLN A 96 -3.82 4.92 23.69
CA GLN A 96 -4.56 3.71 23.38
C GLN A 96 -4.41 3.25 21.91
N LEU A 97 -4.21 4.16 20.96
CA LEU A 97 -3.95 3.82 19.54
C LEU A 97 -2.51 3.41 19.28
N LYS A 98 -1.60 3.63 20.25
CA LYS A 98 -0.19 3.23 20.14
C LYS A 98 -0.01 1.71 20.22
N ASN A 99 -1.00 0.98 20.78
CA ASN A 99 -0.91 -0.46 21.03
C ASN A 99 -2.02 -1.31 20.37
N MET A 100 -2.96 -0.69 19.65
CA MET A 100 -4.08 -1.40 19.00
C MET A 100 -4.03 -1.22 17.47
N GLU A 101 -3.23 -2.06 16.81
CA GLU A 101 -3.06 -2.07 15.34
C GLU A 101 -4.42 -2.14 14.61
N ASN A 102 -5.37 -2.96 15.09
CA ASN A 102 -6.70 -3.08 14.49
C ASN A 102 -7.53 -1.80 14.61
N ASP A 103 -7.49 -1.12 15.75
CA ASP A 103 -8.21 0.16 15.92
C ASP A 103 -7.60 1.24 15.03
N PHE A 104 -6.27 1.29 14.95
CA PHE A 104 -5.57 2.20 14.06
C PHE A 104 -5.96 1.94 12.59
N LYS A 105 -5.92 0.68 12.17
CA LYS A 105 -6.33 0.22 10.84
C LYS A 105 -7.77 0.64 10.51
N ILE A 106 -8.74 0.27 11.36
CA ILE A 106 -10.17 0.51 11.10
C ILE A 106 -10.52 1.99 11.09
N LYS A 107 -10.02 2.77 12.06
CA LYS A 107 -10.44 4.17 12.23
C LYS A 107 -9.69 5.13 11.31
N TYR A 108 -8.44 4.83 10.97
CA TYR A 108 -7.55 5.82 10.36
C TYR A 108 -6.94 5.40 9.03
N VAL A 109 -6.87 4.10 8.71
CA VAL A 109 -6.28 3.64 7.45
C VAL A 109 -7.34 3.19 6.44
N ALA A 110 -8.23 2.28 6.87
CA ALA A 110 -9.25 1.71 6.01
C ALA A 110 -10.14 2.76 5.32
N PRO A 111 -10.56 3.87 5.96
CA PRO A 111 -11.33 4.90 5.28
C PRO A 111 -10.62 5.50 4.07
N PHE A 112 -9.30 5.66 4.11
CA PHE A 112 -8.53 6.24 3.00
C PHE A 112 -8.37 5.26 1.85
N VAL A 113 -7.99 4.03 2.17
CA VAL A 113 -7.86 2.97 1.17
C VAL A 113 -9.22 2.74 0.50
N ASN A 114 -10.30 2.63 1.27
CA ASN A 114 -11.65 2.44 0.72
C ASN A 114 -12.18 3.67 -0.04
N ALA A 115 -11.71 4.89 0.28
CA ALA A 115 -12.04 6.09 -0.50
C ALA A 115 -11.53 6.01 -1.94
N ALA A 116 -10.37 5.39 -2.14
CA ALA A 116 -9.81 5.21 -3.46
C ALA A 116 -10.29 3.93 -4.14
N PHE A 117 -10.47 2.81 -3.43
CA PHE A 117 -10.74 1.51 -4.04
C PHE A 117 -12.17 1.03 -3.75
N ASP A 118 -13.09 1.38 -4.64
CA ASP A 118 -14.50 0.95 -4.61
C ASP A 118 -14.63 -0.54 -4.98
N VAL A 119 -15.59 -1.24 -4.37
CA VAL A 119 -15.92 -2.64 -4.66
C VAL A 119 -16.39 -2.87 -6.10
N ASN A 120 -16.90 -1.83 -6.76
CA ASN A 120 -17.35 -1.89 -8.16
C ASN A 120 -16.22 -1.60 -9.17
N ASP A 121 -14.99 -1.40 -8.70
CA ASP A 121 -13.86 -1.15 -9.58
C ASP A 121 -13.20 -2.45 -10.05
N LYS A 122 -12.38 -2.35 -11.08
CA LYS A 122 -11.49 -3.42 -11.58
C LYS A 122 -10.51 -3.93 -10.52
N ILE A 123 -10.33 -3.19 -9.43
CA ILE A 123 -9.42 -3.50 -8.32
C ILE A 123 -10.20 -3.39 -7.02
N VAL A 124 -10.24 -4.50 -6.28
CA VAL A 124 -10.92 -4.63 -5.00
C VAL A 124 -9.87 -4.81 -3.90
N VAL A 125 -10.16 -4.25 -2.72
CA VAL A 125 -9.35 -4.41 -1.52
C VAL A 125 -9.99 -5.43 -0.60
N TYR A 126 -9.21 -6.43 -0.20
CA TYR A 126 -9.63 -7.41 0.80
C TYR A 126 -8.78 -7.27 2.06
N TRP A 127 -9.44 -7.07 3.19
CA TRP A 127 -8.83 -6.89 4.50
C TRP A 127 -8.73 -8.23 5.23
N ASP A 128 -7.59 -8.47 5.90
CA ASP A 128 -7.36 -9.64 6.77
C ASP A 128 -7.64 -11.00 6.09
N THR A 129 -7.44 -11.07 4.78
CA THR A 129 -7.61 -12.30 3.99
C THR A 129 -6.27 -12.94 3.66
N PRO A 130 -6.14 -14.29 3.75
CA PRO A 130 -4.92 -14.96 3.34
C PRO A 130 -4.59 -14.71 1.86
N LEU A 131 -3.30 -14.61 1.55
CA LEU A 131 -2.83 -14.53 0.16
C LEU A 131 -3.02 -15.87 -0.54
N ASN A 132 -3.39 -15.85 -1.82
CA ASN A 132 -3.51 -17.02 -2.69
C ASN A 132 -2.15 -17.73 -2.86
N LEU A 133 -1.04 -17.04 -2.56
CA LEU A 133 0.29 -17.64 -2.36
C LEU A 133 0.29 -18.79 -1.35
N TYR A 134 -0.53 -18.69 -0.30
CA TYR A 134 -0.46 -19.55 0.88
C TYR A 134 -1.76 -20.32 1.14
N VAL A 135 -2.76 -20.23 0.27
CA VAL A 135 -4.07 -20.89 0.47
C VAL A 135 -3.97 -22.41 0.68
N ASN A 136 -2.97 -23.05 0.06
CA ASN A 136 -2.72 -24.50 0.20
C ASN A 136 -1.68 -24.83 1.30
N SER A 137 -1.17 -23.84 2.03
CA SER A 137 -0.26 -24.04 3.15
C SER A 137 -1.02 -24.25 4.46
N ASN A 138 -0.35 -24.73 5.50
CA ASN A 138 -1.00 -24.89 6.82
C ASN A 138 -1.39 -23.52 7.43
N MET A 139 -2.36 -23.52 8.35
CA MET A 139 -2.88 -22.30 8.97
C MET A 139 -1.81 -21.46 9.68
N LYS A 140 -0.75 -22.09 10.21
CA LYS A 140 0.34 -21.38 10.90
C LYS A 140 1.15 -20.54 9.90
N ILE A 141 1.40 -21.06 8.70
CA ILE A 141 2.06 -20.32 7.60
C ILE A 141 1.14 -19.23 7.08
N GLN A 142 -0.13 -19.55 6.84
CA GLN A 142 -1.11 -18.56 6.37
C GLN A 142 -1.16 -17.35 7.31
N ARG A 143 -1.35 -17.57 8.62
CA ARG A 143 -1.40 -16.48 9.62
C ARG A 143 -0.12 -15.65 9.65
N ARG A 144 1.05 -16.28 9.54
CA ARG A 144 2.36 -15.59 9.57
C ARG A 144 2.68 -14.79 8.32
N GLN A 145 2.01 -15.09 7.21
CA GLN A 145 2.29 -14.49 5.91
C GLN A 145 1.10 -13.67 5.39
N THR A 146 0.07 -13.50 6.22
CA THR A 146 -1.06 -12.60 5.92
C THR A 146 -0.57 -11.17 6.07
N THR A 147 -0.95 -10.32 5.12
CA THR A 147 -0.80 -8.87 5.18
C THR A 147 -2.12 -8.25 5.60
N ASP A 148 -2.11 -7.03 6.12
CA ASP A 148 -3.34 -6.35 6.57
C ASP A 148 -4.40 -6.22 5.47
N ALA A 149 -3.97 -5.99 4.24
CA ALA A 149 -4.84 -6.05 3.08
C ALA A 149 -4.13 -6.55 1.83
N LYS A 150 -4.94 -6.91 0.83
CA LYS A 150 -4.49 -7.22 -0.52
C LYS A 150 -5.36 -6.55 -1.58
N PHE A 151 -4.74 -6.12 -2.67
CA PHE A 151 -5.39 -5.65 -3.87
C PHE A 151 -5.56 -6.82 -4.84
N THR A 152 -6.78 -7.03 -5.30
CA THR A 152 -7.09 -8.12 -6.23
C THR A 152 -7.91 -7.57 -7.38
N THR A 153 -7.71 -8.09 -8.58
CA THR A 153 -8.61 -7.83 -9.69
C THR A 153 -9.96 -8.53 -9.49
N ILE A 154 -10.98 -8.14 -10.27
CA ILE A 154 -12.30 -8.78 -10.20
C ILE A 154 -12.29 -10.28 -10.54
N ASP A 155 -11.32 -10.74 -11.34
CA ASP A 155 -11.08 -12.14 -11.68
C ASP A 155 -10.17 -12.88 -10.67
N GLY A 156 -9.84 -12.26 -9.54
CA GLY A 156 -9.17 -12.94 -8.42
C GLY A 156 -7.64 -12.94 -8.50
N ILE A 157 -7.03 -12.19 -9.41
CA ILE A 157 -5.57 -12.06 -9.52
C ILE A 157 -5.08 -11.07 -8.48
N GLU A 158 -4.18 -11.50 -7.60
CA GLU A 158 -3.58 -10.63 -6.58
C GLU A 158 -2.52 -9.72 -7.22
N ILE A 159 -2.69 -8.41 -7.08
CA ILE A 159 -1.87 -7.41 -7.75
C ILE A 159 -1.06 -6.56 -6.79
N GLY A 160 -1.41 -6.56 -5.51
CA GLY A 160 -0.61 -5.90 -4.49
C GLY A 160 -1.05 -6.18 -3.07
N VAL A 161 -0.31 -5.61 -2.12
CA VAL A 161 -0.47 -5.84 -0.68
C VAL A 161 -0.31 -4.55 0.13
N VAL A 162 -0.91 -4.53 1.32
CA VAL A 162 -0.79 -3.44 2.29
C VAL A 162 -0.35 -4.02 3.63
N GLU A 163 0.65 -3.41 4.24
CA GLU A 163 1.08 -3.70 5.60
C GLU A 163 0.98 -2.43 6.46
N ILE A 164 0.45 -2.57 7.68
CA ILE A 164 0.13 -1.46 8.57
C ILE A 164 0.80 -1.70 9.92
N LYS A 165 1.48 -0.67 10.40
CA LYS A 165 2.03 -0.61 11.76
C LYS A 165 1.51 0.65 12.46
N PRO A 166 1.08 0.55 13.73
CA PRO A 166 0.62 1.70 14.49
C PRO A 166 1.79 2.64 14.83
N PHE A 167 1.45 3.79 15.41
CA PHE A 167 2.42 4.73 15.95
C PHE A 167 3.37 4.05 16.95
N ASN A 168 4.61 4.54 17.02
CA ASN A 168 5.66 4.06 17.93
C ASN A 168 6.11 2.61 17.73
N THR A 169 5.70 1.96 16.64
CA THR A 169 6.30 0.69 16.24
C THR A 169 7.82 0.87 16.07
N PRO A 170 8.65 0.07 16.75
CA PRO A 170 10.11 0.15 16.63
C PRO A 170 10.56 0.12 15.17
N PHE A 171 11.55 0.94 14.83
CA PHE A 171 12.07 1.06 13.47
C PHE A 171 12.51 -0.29 12.89
N GLU A 172 13.11 -1.14 13.72
CA GLU A 172 13.59 -2.47 13.32
C GLU A 172 12.46 -3.40 12.90
N ILE A 173 11.28 -3.25 13.51
CA ILE A 173 10.08 -4.03 13.12
C ILE A 173 9.54 -3.51 11.79
N VAL A 174 9.46 -2.19 11.62
CA VAL A 174 9.03 -1.56 10.35
C VAL A 174 9.97 -1.96 9.21
N GLU A 175 11.28 -1.95 9.43
CA GLU A 175 12.29 -2.40 8.45
C GLU A 175 12.16 -3.90 8.12
N GLU A 176 11.91 -4.73 9.12
CA GLU A 176 11.66 -6.15 8.88
C GLU A 176 10.41 -6.38 8.03
N ASP A 177 9.34 -5.65 8.29
CA ASP A 177 8.12 -5.73 7.52
C ASP A 177 8.29 -5.17 6.10
N ARG A 178 9.10 -4.11 5.89
CA ARG A 178 9.46 -3.65 4.53
C ARG A 178 10.14 -4.75 3.72
N VAL A 179 11.10 -5.45 4.32
CA VAL A 179 11.77 -6.57 3.64
C VAL A 179 10.77 -7.70 3.37
N ARG A 180 9.94 -8.07 4.34
CA ARG A 180 8.89 -9.10 4.15
C ARG A 180 7.91 -8.70 3.04
N LEU A 181 7.53 -7.43 2.95
CA LEU A 181 6.64 -6.90 1.94
C LEU A 181 7.25 -7.00 0.53
N ALA A 182 8.55 -6.75 0.39
CA ALA A 182 9.27 -6.96 -0.86
C ALA A 182 9.32 -8.44 -1.28
N GLU A 183 9.54 -9.36 -0.34
CA GLU A 183 9.51 -10.81 -0.60
C GLU A 183 8.12 -11.29 -1.03
N ILE A 184 7.08 -10.84 -0.34
CA ILE A 184 5.70 -11.19 -0.65
C ILE A 184 5.34 -10.67 -2.04
N SER A 185 5.65 -9.40 -2.34
CA SER A 185 5.39 -8.82 -3.67
C SER A 185 6.19 -9.54 -4.77
N LYS A 186 7.44 -9.97 -4.54
CA LYS A 186 8.19 -10.80 -5.50
C LYS A 186 7.49 -12.12 -5.80
N LYS A 187 7.00 -12.81 -4.76
CA LYS A 187 6.26 -14.08 -4.92
C LYS A 187 4.95 -13.88 -5.70
N MET A 188 4.22 -12.81 -5.41
CA MET A 188 3.03 -12.44 -6.18
C MET A 188 3.39 -12.17 -7.64
N LEU A 189 4.48 -11.44 -7.86
CA LEU A 189 5.00 -11.11 -9.17
C LEU A 189 5.39 -12.37 -9.95
N HIS A 190 6.03 -13.37 -9.35
CA HIS A 190 6.32 -14.64 -10.03
C HIS A 190 5.05 -15.33 -10.55
N LYS A 191 3.99 -15.42 -9.72
CA LYS A 191 2.71 -15.99 -10.17
C LYS A 191 2.13 -15.18 -11.33
N ARG A 192 2.23 -13.85 -11.25
CA ARG A 192 1.73 -12.96 -12.29
C ARG A 192 2.52 -13.10 -13.60
N ILE A 193 3.84 -13.18 -13.56
CA ILE A 193 4.70 -13.37 -14.75
C ILE A 193 4.33 -14.67 -15.49
N LEU A 194 4.07 -15.76 -14.76
CA LEU A 194 3.67 -17.04 -15.37
C LEU A 194 2.33 -16.96 -16.11
N ALA A 195 1.45 -16.06 -15.67
CA ALA A 195 0.15 -15.81 -16.28
C ALA A 195 0.14 -14.57 -17.20
N ALA A 196 1.25 -13.86 -17.32
CA ALA A 196 1.32 -12.59 -18.05
C ALA A 196 1.22 -12.82 -19.56
N LYS A 197 0.40 -12.01 -20.21
CA LYS A 197 0.22 -11.94 -21.66
C LYS A 197 0.72 -10.61 -22.25
N SER A 198 1.12 -9.67 -21.37
CA SER A 198 1.67 -8.37 -21.72
C SER A 198 2.72 -7.92 -20.71
N GLU A 199 3.71 -7.14 -21.15
CA GLU A 199 4.77 -6.60 -20.29
C GLU A 199 4.25 -5.69 -19.18
N LYS A 200 3.10 -5.02 -19.39
CA LYS A 200 2.48 -4.18 -18.35
C LYS A 200 2.08 -4.98 -17.10
N GLU A 201 1.93 -6.30 -17.22
CA GLU A 201 1.60 -7.21 -16.11
C GLU A 201 2.84 -7.64 -15.32
N LEU A 202 4.06 -7.25 -15.74
CA LEU A 202 5.32 -7.62 -15.08
C LEU A 202 5.63 -6.74 -13.87
N ASN A 203 4.59 -6.40 -13.10
CA ASN A 203 4.73 -5.68 -11.85
C ASN A 203 3.66 -6.11 -10.82
N THR A 204 4.00 -5.87 -9.56
CA THR A 204 3.06 -5.89 -8.43
C THR A 204 3.28 -4.67 -7.57
N PHE A 205 2.37 -4.44 -6.64
CA PHE A 205 2.29 -3.20 -5.88
C PHE A 205 2.34 -3.50 -4.37
N ALA A 206 2.92 -2.59 -3.60
CA ALA A 206 2.88 -2.71 -2.15
C ALA A 206 2.76 -1.33 -1.48
N ILE A 207 2.02 -1.27 -0.38
CA ILE A 207 1.92 -0.08 0.47
C ILE A 207 2.37 -0.46 1.87
N MET A 208 3.30 0.31 2.44
CA MET A 208 3.63 0.25 3.87
C MET A 208 3.07 1.49 4.56
N ILE A 209 2.36 1.30 5.66
CA ILE A 209 1.83 2.40 6.49
C ILE A 209 2.40 2.23 7.89
N ALA A 210 3.18 3.20 8.34
CA ALA A 210 3.78 3.19 9.68
C ALA A 210 3.45 4.50 10.39
N GLY A 211 2.49 4.43 11.32
CA GLY A 211 1.90 5.63 11.92
C GLY A 211 1.30 6.54 10.84
N ASN A 212 1.78 7.77 10.72
CA ASN A 212 1.32 8.71 9.70
C ASN A 212 2.08 8.61 8.37
N ASN A 213 3.13 7.80 8.27
CA ASN A 213 3.91 7.68 7.05
C ASN A 213 3.33 6.61 6.13
N ILE A 214 3.22 6.91 4.85
CA ILE A 214 2.79 5.99 3.81
C ILE A 214 3.86 5.91 2.75
N GLU A 215 4.27 4.70 2.41
CA GLU A 215 5.25 4.40 1.39
C GLU A 215 4.59 3.59 0.28
N TYR A 216 4.68 4.09 -0.96
CA TYR A 216 4.12 3.43 -2.14
C TYR A 216 5.24 2.76 -2.91
N PHE A 217 5.14 1.44 -3.10
CA PHE A 217 6.15 0.66 -3.81
C PHE A 217 5.59 0.03 -5.09
N VAL A 218 6.46 -0.16 -6.08
CA VAL A 218 6.22 -1.07 -7.20
C VAL A 218 7.33 -2.11 -7.23
N HIS A 219 6.96 -3.36 -7.40
CA HIS A 219 7.89 -4.45 -7.64
C HIS A 219 7.83 -4.80 -9.13
N GLU A 220 8.94 -4.65 -9.84
CA GLU A 220 9.03 -4.78 -11.29
C GLU A 220 9.92 -5.97 -11.67
N TYR A 221 9.58 -6.66 -12.76
CA TYR A 221 10.41 -7.69 -13.37
C TYR A 221 10.93 -7.22 -14.71
N ASN A 222 12.26 -7.14 -14.83
CA ASN A 222 12.96 -6.77 -16.05
C ASN A 222 13.65 -8.02 -16.62
N PRO A 223 13.07 -8.67 -17.64
CA PRO A 223 13.58 -9.91 -18.21
C PRO A 223 14.91 -9.74 -18.97
N GLN A 224 15.28 -8.51 -19.34
CA GLN A 224 16.51 -8.24 -20.07
C GLN A 224 17.67 -8.03 -19.09
N GLU A 225 18.76 -8.80 -19.26
CA GLU A 225 20.11 -8.31 -18.94
C GLU A 225 20.39 -7.17 -19.93
N SER A 226 20.07 -5.93 -19.57
CA SER A 226 20.04 -4.84 -20.55
C SER A 226 21.47 -4.39 -20.90
N THR A 227 21.96 -4.81 -22.06
CA THR A 227 23.11 -4.19 -22.75
C THR A 227 22.75 -2.82 -23.33
N ALA A 228 21.47 -2.45 -23.36
CA ALA A 228 21.00 -1.08 -23.57
C ALA A 228 20.78 -0.42 -22.21
N ALA A 229 21.32 0.79 -22.01
CA ALA A 229 21.14 1.56 -20.78
C ALA A 229 19.66 1.56 -20.35
N SER A 230 19.35 0.90 -19.24
CA SER A 230 18.02 1.00 -18.65
C SER A 230 17.73 2.47 -18.34
N ARG A 231 16.45 2.87 -18.31
CA ARG A 231 16.04 4.27 -18.13
C ARG A 231 16.68 4.96 -16.91
N ASP A 232 17.15 4.17 -15.94
CA ASP A 232 17.80 4.64 -14.71
C ASP A 232 19.23 4.07 -14.52
N GLY A 233 19.82 3.37 -15.51
CA GLY A 233 21.13 2.72 -15.40
C GLY A 233 21.19 1.47 -14.51
N ILE A 234 20.05 1.03 -13.96
CA ILE A 234 19.89 -0.16 -13.12
C ILE A 234 19.67 -1.39 -14.00
N ASN A 235 20.63 -2.31 -14.04
CA ASN A 235 20.53 -3.59 -14.72
C ASN A 235 20.20 -4.69 -13.68
N ALA A 236 18.95 -4.72 -13.22
CA ALA A 236 18.48 -5.66 -12.21
C ALA A 236 17.21 -6.35 -12.68
N LYS A 237 17.15 -7.67 -12.47
CA LYS A 237 16.04 -8.53 -12.89
C LYS A 237 14.77 -8.27 -12.09
N TYR A 238 14.91 -8.03 -10.78
CA TYR A 238 13.82 -7.65 -9.90
C TYR A 238 14.15 -6.34 -9.20
N THR A 239 13.24 -5.38 -9.32
CA THR A 239 13.39 -4.06 -8.69
C THR A 239 12.24 -3.83 -7.73
N PHE A 240 12.53 -3.53 -6.47
CA PHE A 240 11.55 -3.05 -5.50
C PHE A 240 11.74 -1.55 -5.29
N ARG A 241 10.90 -0.76 -5.95
CA ARG A 241 11.06 0.69 -6.08
C ARG A 241 10.10 1.44 -5.17
N LEU A 242 10.63 2.31 -4.32
CA LEU A 242 9.85 3.30 -3.58
C LEU A 242 9.50 4.47 -4.50
N LEU A 243 8.21 4.63 -4.81
CA LEU A 243 7.70 5.66 -5.72
C LEU A 243 7.42 6.99 -5.00
N LYS A 244 6.84 6.93 -3.80
CA LYS A 244 6.39 8.13 -3.08
C LYS A 244 6.30 7.87 -1.59
N ASN A 245 6.60 8.91 -0.82
CA ASN A 245 6.22 9.02 0.59
C ASN A 245 5.08 10.04 0.74
N SER A 246 4.03 9.68 1.47
CA SER A 246 2.92 10.57 1.81
C SER A 246 2.62 10.54 3.30
N ILE A 247 1.85 11.51 3.75
CA ILE A 247 1.39 11.62 5.14
C ILE A 247 -0.09 11.27 5.18
N LEU A 248 -0.45 10.33 6.05
CA LEU A 248 -1.83 9.95 6.34
C LEU A 248 -2.48 11.07 7.18
N PRO A 249 -3.53 11.75 6.67
CA PRO A 249 -4.18 12.88 7.31
C PRO A 249 -5.18 12.38 8.36
N THR A 250 -4.64 11.76 9.40
CA THR A 250 -5.39 11.11 10.48
C THR A 250 -5.79 12.06 11.60
N PHE A 251 -4.98 13.10 11.80
CA PHE A 251 -5.12 14.08 12.87
C PHE A 251 -5.22 15.50 12.31
N PRO A 252 -5.76 16.46 13.09
CA PRO A 252 -5.86 17.86 12.70
C PRO A 252 -4.56 18.45 12.13
N LYS A 253 -3.42 18.14 12.75
CA LYS A 253 -2.08 18.60 12.31
C LYS A 253 -1.65 18.06 10.94
N THR A 254 -2.28 16.99 10.46
CA THR A 254 -1.97 16.32 9.19
C THR A 254 -3.06 16.51 8.13
N PHE A 255 -4.20 17.13 8.44
CA PHE A 255 -5.31 17.28 7.49
C PHE A 255 -4.98 18.14 6.26
N SER A 256 -3.98 19.02 6.36
CA SER A 256 -3.43 19.74 5.21
C SER A 256 -2.89 18.82 4.11
N HIS A 257 -2.54 17.57 4.44
CA HIS A 257 -2.07 16.56 3.47
C HIS A 257 -3.20 15.80 2.75
N MET A 258 -4.48 16.07 3.07
CA MET A 258 -5.64 15.36 2.52
C MET A 258 -5.66 15.34 0.97
N SER A 259 -5.46 16.48 0.33
CA SER A 259 -5.48 16.58 -1.13
C SER A 259 -4.36 15.74 -1.74
N ILE A 260 -3.11 15.99 -1.33
CA ILE A 260 -1.93 15.33 -1.89
C ILE A 260 -2.00 13.81 -1.66
N LEU A 261 -2.52 13.37 -0.52
CA LEU A 261 -2.72 11.94 -0.26
C LEU A 261 -3.71 11.33 -1.26
N LEU A 262 -4.90 11.91 -1.41
CA LEU A 262 -5.92 11.40 -2.31
C LEU A 262 -5.43 11.37 -3.76
N GLU A 263 -4.73 12.41 -4.20
CA GLU A 263 -4.12 12.45 -5.53
C GLU A 263 -3.11 11.32 -5.73
N SER A 264 -2.25 11.08 -4.73
CA SER A 264 -1.27 9.99 -4.75
C SER A 264 -1.96 8.63 -4.81
N LEU A 265 -2.94 8.39 -3.96
CA LEU A 265 -3.63 7.11 -3.87
C LEU A 265 -4.44 6.79 -5.14
N LEU A 266 -5.13 7.80 -5.70
CA LEU A 266 -5.85 7.68 -6.97
C LEU A 266 -4.89 7.47 -8.16
N HIS A 267 -3.73 8.13 -8.16
CA HIS A 267 -2.72 7.89 -9.19
C HIS A 267 -2.13 6.48 -9.09
N TYR A 268 -1.79 6.03 -7.88
CA TYR A 268 -1.28 4.70 -7.62
C TYR A 268 -2.29 3.61 -8.06
N LYS A 269 -3.57 3.80 -7.75
CA LYS A 269 -4.67 2.98 -8.27
C LYS A 269 -4.72 2.95 -9.80
N LYS A 270 -4.54 4.10 -10.48
CA LYS A 270 -4.48 4.14 -11.95
C LYS A 270 -3.28 3.34 -12.49
N MET A 271 -2.13 3.38 -11.82
CA MET A 271 -0.97 2.56 -12.20
C MET A 271 -1.30 1.06 -12.07
N MET A 272 -1.91 0.65 -10.95
CA MET A 272 -2.40 -0.72 -10.77
C MET A 272 -3.38 -1.13 -11.87
N ALA A 273 -4.35 -0.27 -12.21
CA ALA A 273 -5.35 -0.60 -13.22
C ALA A 273 -4.72 -0.75 -14.62
N LYS A 274 -3.70 0.06 -14.92
CA LYS A 274 -2.93 -0.05 -16.17
C LYS A 274 -2.10 -1.33 -16.25
N SER A 275 -1.73 -1.95 -15.12
CA SER A 275 -0.97 -3.20 -15.15
C SER A 275 -1.81 -4.41 -15.50
N ILE A 276 -3.14 -4.32 -15.43
CA ILE A 276 -4.05 -5.45 -15.69
C ILE A 276 -4.16 -5.72 -17.20
N ALA A 277 -4.21 -7.00 -17.58
CA ALA A 277 -4.47 -7.42 -18.96
C ALA A 277 -5.74 -6.75 -19.51
N SER A 278 -5.66 -6.27 -20.75
CA SER A 278 -6.84 -5.77 -21.46
C SER A 278 -7.53 -6.92 -22.17
N THR A 279 -8.76 -6.68 -22.66
CA THR A 279 -9.46 -7.65 -23.52
C THR A 279 -8.66 -8.01 -24.76
N TYR A 280 -7.86 -7.07 -25.29
CA TYR A 280 -6.95 -7.32 -26.41
C TYR A 280 -5.78 -8.25 -26.03
N ASP A 281 -5.35 -8.24 -24.77
CA ASP A 281 -4.26 -9.12 -24.30
C ASP A 281 -4.76 -10.54 -24.04
N ALA A 282 -6.07 -10.75 -23.86
CA ALA A 282 -6.65 -12.05 -23.52
C ALA A 282 -6.35 -13.13 -24.57
N GLU A 283 -6.26 -12.76 -25.85
CA GLU A 283 -5.98 -13.68 -26.96
C GLU A 283 -4.48 -13.90 -27.20
N LYS A 284 -3.61 -13.14 -26.53
CA LYS A 284 -2.16 -13.29 -26.69
C LYS A 284 -1.65 -14.54 -25.98
N PRO A 285 -0.59 -15.18 -26.51
CA PRO A 285 0.10 -16.23 -25.78
C PRO A 285 0.73 -15.66 -24.50
N TYR A 286 0.90 -16.54 -23.51
CA TYR A 286 1.66 -16.22 -22.30
C TYR A 286 3.12 -15.93 -22.64
N LEU A 287 3.70 -14.91 -22.01
CA LEU A 287 5.09 -14.50 -22.25
C LEU A 287 6.11 -15.50 -21.69
N TYR A 288 5.81 -16.12 -20.54
CA TYR A 288 6.80 -16.90 -19.77
C TYR A 288 6.28 -18.24 -19.25
N ARG A 289 5.26 -18.82 -19.88
CA ARG A 289 4.53 -20.01 -19.36
C ARG A 289 5.45 -21.14 -18.88
N ASP A 290 6.53 -21.41 -19.61
CA ASP A 290 7.44 -22.53 -19.37
C ASP A 290 8.79 -22.13 -18.73
N ASN A 291 8.96 -20.84 -18.37
CA ASN A 291 10.25 -20.26 -17.95
C ASN A 291 10.42 -20.16 -16.42
N TYR A 292 9.70 -20.95 -15.62
CA TYR A 292 9.78 -20.89 -14.15
C TYR A 292 11.20 -21.08 -13.60
N LYS A 293 12.06 -21.84 -14.31
CA LYS A 293 13.46 -22.08 -13.93
C LYS A 293 14.33 -20.82 -13.98
N GLN A 294 13.87 -19.76 -14.63
CA GLN A 294 14.60 -18.50 -14.73
C GLN A 294 14.34 -17.58 -13.54
N PHE A 295 13.36 -17.87 -12.68
CA PHE A 295 13.06 -17.00 -11.54
C PHE A 295 14.04 -17.25 -10.39
N GLU A 296 14.59 -16.17 -9.89
CA GLU A 296 15.45 -16.21 -8.71
C GLU A 296 14.63 -16.53 -7.47
N PRO A 297 15.17 -17.33 -6.53
CA PRO A 297 14.46 -17.73 -5.33
C PRO A 297 14.14 -16.51 -4.44
N THR A 298 13.11 -16.66 -3.62
CA THR A 298 12.71 -15.70 -2.59
C THR A 298 13.16 -16.21 -1.23
N VAL A 299 13.79 -15.38 -0.40
CA VAL A 299 14.18 -15.76 0.96
C VAL A 299 13.00 -15.47 1.89
N THR A 300 12.28 -16.51 2.30
CA THR A 300 11.24 -16.30 3.30
C THR A 300 11.91 -16.11 4.66
N LEU A 301 12.07 -14.86 5.08
CA LEU A 301 12.56 -14.49 6.40
C LEU A 301 11.53 -14.92 7.44
N LEU A 302 11.70 -16.10 8.01
CA LEU A 302 11.02 -16.51 9.23
C LEU A 302 11.95 -16.12 10.39
N LYS A 303 11.56 -15.14 11.21
CA LYS A 303 12.19 -14.96 12.51
C LYS A 303 11.98 -16.24 13.32
N LEU A 304 13.04 -17.03 13.43
CA LEU A 304 13.26 -18.01 14.49
C LEU A 304 13.43 -17.20 15.78
N ASN A 305 12.39 -17.14 16.60
CA ASN A 305 12.54 -17.08 18.04
C ASN A 305 11.93 -18.37 18.59
N ASP A 306 12.63 -18.94 19.55
CA ASP A 306 12.72 -20.36 19.82
C ASP A 306 11.46 -21.07 20.27
N GLY A 307 11.43 -22.34 19.91
CA GLY A 307 10.45 -23.33 20.32
C GLY A 307 10.50 -24.50 19.35
N TYR A 308 11.58 -25.30 19.44
CA TYR A 308 11.71 -26.65 18.86
C TYR A 308 10.35 -27.40 18.93
N VAL A 309 9.96 -28.23 17.97
CA VAL A 309 10.56 -29.54 17.67
C VAL A 309 10.15 -29.98 16.25
N ILE A 310 11.12 -30.56 15.54
CA ILE A 310 11.01 -31.27 14.25
C ILE A 310 10.37 -32.64 14.49
N PRO A 311 9.51 -33.14 13.58
CA PRO A 311 9.94 -34.27 12.73
C PRO A 311 10.08 -33.90 11.26
#